data_AF-A0A5P2XQA4-F1
#
_entry.id   AF-A0A5P2XQA4-F1
#
_cell.length_a   1.000
_cell.length_b   1.000
_cell.length_c   1.000
_cell.angle_alpha   90.00
_cell.angle_beta   90.00
_cell.angle_gamma   90.00
#
_symmetry.space_group_name_H-M   'P 1'
#
loop_
_entity.id
_entity.type
_entity.pdbx_description
1 polymer ?
#
loop_
_entity_poly.entity_id
_entity_poly.type
_entity_poly.pdbx_seq_one_letter_code
_entity_poly.pdbx_strand_id
1 'polypeptide(L)'
;MLIAETEALAGCAYGFPVPRDGSWWQGFDGPLPQNIEQLTASGHLFAIAETLVHPHGQTRGLARHLQEHLLADHESSLGVTLVDPSHGAARAAFEAWGWQEVGQVRRSLPGPTVLRALVLRLGQRTAEHPDGLAHNARTQRSE
;
A
#
# COMPACT_ATOMS: atom_id res chain seq x y z
N MET A 1 -4.94 -8.96 -10.08
CA MET A 1 -4.48 -7.93 -11.04
C MET A 1 -5.70 -7.09 -11.37
N LEU A 2 -5.63 -5.77 -11.12
CA LEU A 2 -6.69 -4.83 -11.49
C LEU A 2 -6.20 -3.90 -12.59
N ILE A 3 -7.06 -3.66 -13.57
CA ILE A 3 -6.79 -2.85 -14.75
C ILE A 3 -7.93 -1.83 -14.86
N ALA A 4 -7.58 -0.55 -15.02
CA ALA A 4 -8.54 0.50 -15.36
C ALA A 4 -8.32 0.96 -16.80
N GLU A 5 -9.36 0.84 -17.62
CA GLU A 5 -9.38 1.26 -19.01
C GLU A 5 -10.26 2.50 -19.17
N THR A 6 -9.71 3.54 -19.78
CA THR A 6 -10.49 4.49 -20.59
C THR A 6 -10.11 4.21 -22.05
N GLU A 7 -10.47 4.98 -23.08
CA GLU A 7 -10.17 4.63 -24.49
C GLU A 7 -8.68 4.28 -24.79
N ALA A 8 -7.75 4.54 -23.85
CA ALA A 8 -6.47 3.84 -23.68
C ALA A 8 -6.24 3.41 -22.20
N LEU A 9 -5.39 2.40 -21.96
CA LEU A 9 -4.98 1.91 -20.62
C LEU A 9 -4.50 3.06 -19.74
N ALA A 10 -5.30 3.41 -18.71
CA ALA A 10 -5.04 4.56 -17.86
C ALA A 10 -4.18 4.20 -16.63
N GLY A 11 -4.23 2.94 -16.19
CA GLY A 11 -3.36 2.42 -15.15
C GLY A 11 -3.64 0.96 -14.78
N CYS A 12 -2.68 0.34 -14.10
CA CYS A 12 -2.81 -0.99 -13.52
C CYS A 12 -2.17 -1.05 -12.14
N ALA A 13 -2.72 -1.90 -11.27
CA ALA A 13 -2.12 -2.26 -10.00
C ALA A 13 -2.09 -3.78 -9.87
N TYR A 14 -0.98 -4.30 -9.39
CA TYR A 14 -0.84 -5.73 -9.14
C TYR A 14 -0.16 -6.00 -7.81
N GLY A 15 -0.52 -7.15 -7.25
CA GLY A 15 -0.07 -7.60 -5.96
C GLY A 15 -0.47 -9.04 -5.72
N PHE A 16 -0.08 -9.56 -4.56
CA PHE A 16 -0.31 -10.95 -4.19
C PHE A 16 -0.45 -11.09 -2.66
N PRO A 17 -1.18 -12.11 -2.18
CA PRO A 17 -1.19 -12.46 -0.77
C PRO A 17 0.23 -12.78 -0.30
N VAL A 18 0.62 -12.26 0.85
CA VAL A 18 1.95 -12.52 1.41
C VAL A 18 2.02 -13.98 1.90
N PRO A 19 3.05 -14.75 1.53
CA PRO A 19 3.26 -16.09 2.06
C PRO A 19 3.31 -16.11 3.60
N ARG A 20 2.58 -17.06 4.19
CA ARG A 20 2.44 -17.21 5.65
C ARG A 20 3.73 -17.70 6.34
N ASP A 21 4.71 -18.15 5.54
CA ASP A 21 6.02 -18.63 6.00
C ASP A 21 7.00 -17.49 6.34
N GLY A 22 6.60 -16.24 6.12
CA GLY A 22 7.43 -15.07 6.41
C GLY A 22 8.57 -14.85 5.41
N SER A 23 8.67 -15.65 4.34
CA SER A 23 9.69 -15.53 3.29
C SER A 23 9.72 -14.13 2.67
N TRP A 24 8.55 -13.48 2.58
CA TRP A 24 8.43 -12.10 2.13
C TRP A 24 9.24 -11.12 3.00
N TRP A 25 9.40 -11.35 4.28
CA TRP A 25 10.13 -10.45 5.19
C TRP A 25 11.63 -10.75 5.27
N GLN A 26 12.15 -11.72 4.50
CA GLN A 26 13.59 -11.98 4.46
C GLN A 26 14.38 -10.73 4.06
N GLY A 27 15.39 -10.39 4.87
CA GLY A 27 16.20 -9.19 4.69
C GLY A 27 15.64 -7.93 5.36
N PHE A 28 14.54 -8.05 6.12
CA PHE A 28 14.06 -6.96 6.98
C PHE A 28 15.11 -6.55 8.02
N ASP A 29 15.30 -5.26 8.20
CA ASP A 29 16.31 -4.68 9.09
C ASP A 29 15.75 -4.55 10.51
N GLY A 30 16.22 -5.40 11.42
CA GLY A 30 15.76 -5.47 12.81
C GLY A 30 14.60 -6.46 13.04
N PRO A 31 14.00 -6.48 14.24
CA PRO A 31 12.86 -7.34 14.54
C PRO A 31 11.61 -6.81 13.82
N LEU A 32 10.89 -7.70 13.14
CA LEU A 32 9.60 -7.34 12.54
C LEU A 32 8.59 -7.06 13.66
N PRO A 33 7.78 -5.99 13.57
CA PRO A 33 6.75 -5.73 14.56
C PRO A 33 5.81 -6.93 14.75
N GLN A 34 5.56 -7.33 16.00
CA GLN A 34 4.78 -8.54 16.33
C GLN A 34 3.38 -8.57 15.68
N ASN A 35 2.74 -7.41 15.53
CA ASN A 35 1.45 -7.30 14.85
C ASN A 35 1.53 -7.68 13.37
N ILE A 36 2.64 -7.35 12.69
CA ILE A 36 2.85 -7.69 11.28
C ILE A 36 3.21 -9.17 11.15
N GLU A 37 4.02 -9.71 12.05
CA GLU A 37 4.31 -11.15 12.11
C GLU A 37 3.03 -11.98 12.27
N GLN A 38 2.17 -11.61 13.24
CA GLN A 38 0.90 -12.29 13.48
C GLN A 38 -0.02 -12.22 12.26
N LEU A 39 -0.16 -11.04 11.65
CA LEU A 39 -1.00 -10.88 10.47
C LEU A 39 -0.44 -11.67 9.27
N THR A 40 0.88 -11.75 9.12
CA THR A 40 1.54 -12.57 8.09
C THR A 40 1.21 -14.05 8.31
N ALA A 41 1.39 -14.54 9.54
CA ALA A 41 1.08 -15.92 9.90
C ALA A 41 -0.41 -16.25 9.74
N SER A 42 -1.31 -15.27 9.89
CA SER A 42 -2.76 -15.45 9.70
C SER A 42 -3.23 -15.39 8.24
N GLY A 43 -2.39 -14.88 7.32
CA GLY A 43 -2.75 -14.74 5.89
C GLY A 43 -3.57 -13.49 5.56
N HIS A 44 -3.59 -12.48 6.45
CA HIS A 44 -4.34 -11.24 6.25
C HIS A 44 -3.47 -10.10 5.69
N LEU A 45 -2.34 -10.42 5.05
CA LEU A 45 -1.46 -9.47 4.38
C LEU A 45 -1.53 -9.62 2.87
N PHE A 46 -1.60 -8.47 2.21
CA PHE A 46 -1.52 -8.39 0.76
C PHE A 46 -0.42 -7.42 0.33
N ALA A 47 0.52 -7.91 -0.47
CA ALA A 47 1.59 -7.09 -1.01
C ALA A 47 1.16 -6.44 -2.32
N ILE A 48 1.22 -5.12 -2.40
CA ILE A 48 1.16 -4.38 -3.67
C ILE A 48 2.59 -4.29 -4.21
N ALA A 49 2.82 -4.97 -5.32
CA ALA A 49 4.14 -5.09 -5.92
C ALA A 49 4.42 -3.93 -6.88
N GLU A 50 3.48 -3.59 -7.76
CA GLU A 50 3.59 -2.39 -8.58
C GLU A 50 2.24 -1.69 -8.80
N THR A 51 2.34 -0.40 -9.12
CA THR A 51 1.23 0.42 -9.57
C THR A 51 1.74 1.33 -10.68
N LEU A 52 1.18 1.16 -11.87
CA LEU A 52 1.54 1.93 -13.05
C LEU A 52 0.35 2.78 -13.44
N VAL A 53 0.55 4.08 -13.63
CA VAL A 53 -0.50 5.00 -14.04
C VAL A 53 0.04 5.88 -15.15
N HIS A 54 -0.75 6.02 -16.21
CA HIS A 54 -0.39 6.87 -17.33
C HIS A 54 -0.40 8.35 -16.89
N PRO A 55 0.60 9.17 -17.25
CA PRO A 55 0.71 10.56 -16.80
C PRO A 55 -0.30 11.54 -17.41
N HIS A 56 -1.43 11.08 -17.95
CA HIS A 56 -2.46 11.97 -18.50
C HIS A 56 -3.25 12.69 -17.41
N GLY A 57 -3.62 13.95 -17.65
CA GLY A 57 -4.19 14.86 -16.64
C GLY A 57 -5.47 14.40 -15.93
N GLN A 58 -6.13 13.33 -16.41
CA GLN A 58 -7.32 12.73 -15.79
C GLN A 58 -7.02 11.57 -14.82
N THR A 59 -5.75 11.20 -14.59
CA THR A 59 -5.38 10.04 -13.75
C THR A 59 -5.05 10.41 -12.30
N ARG A 60 -5.37 11.64 -11.86
CA ARG A 60 -5.13 12.09 -10.48
C ARG A 60 -5.94 11.24 -9.51
N GLY A 61 -5.23 10.49 -8.65
CA GLY A 61 -5.85 9.60 -7.67
C GLY A 61 -6.17 8.20 -8.19
N LEU A 62 -5.95 7.90 -9.48
CA LEU A 62 -6.21 6.57 -10.05
C LEU A 62 -5.33 5.49 -9.41
N ALA A 63 -4.04 5.79 -9.17
CA ALA A 63 -3.11 4.89 -8.49
C ALA A 63 -3.65 4.47 -7.13
N ARG A 64 -4.09 5.44 -6.32
CA ARG A 64 -4.67 5.20 -5.01
C ARG A 64 -5.94 4.36 -5.11
N HIS A 65 -6.84 4.71 -6.02
CA HIS A 65 -8.11 4.01 -6.17
C HIS A 65 -7.93 2.54 -6.58
N LEU A 66 -6.98 2.27 -7.47
CA LEU A 66 -6.60 0.92 -7.88
C LEU A 66 -6.00 0.12 -6.71
N GLN A 67 -5.15 0.75 -5.90
CA GLN A 67 -4.57 0.11 -4.72
C GLN A 67 -5.62 -0.20 -3.67
N GLU A 68 -6.53 0.73 -3.38
CA GLU A 68 -7.63 0.54 -2.42
C GLU A 68 -8.59 -0.57 -2.86
N HIS A 69 -8.96 -0.61 -4.15
CA HIS A 69 -9.78 -1.70 -4.70
C HIS A 69 -9.08 -3.04 -4.62
N LEU A 70 -7.81 -3.10 -5.03
CA LEU A 70 -7.04 -4.35 -5.01
C LEU A 70 -6.96 -4.91 -3.58
N LEU A 71 -6.77 -4.04 -2.59
CA LEU A 71 -6.73 -4.44 -1.20
C LEU A 71 -8.10 -4.87 -0.65
N ALA A 72 -9.19 -4.21 -1.07
CA ALA A 72 -10.55 -4.54 -0.64
C ALA A 72 -11.02 -5.89 -1.19
N ASP A 73 -10.70 -6.21 -2.45
CA ASP A 73 -11.11 -7.46 -3.11
C ASP A 73 -10.49 -8.71 -2.47
N HIS A 74 -9.37 -8.55 -1.74
CA HIS A 74 -8.61 -9.65 -1.15
C HIS A 74 -8.85 -9.83 0.36
N GLU A 75 -9.91 -9.23 0.94
CA GLU A 75 -10.30 -9.32 2.37
C GLU A 75 -9.11 -9.19 3.35
N SER A 76 -8.10 -8.42 2.95
CA SER A 76 -6.86 -8.30 3.69
C SER A 76 -7.00 -7.22 4.76
N SER A 77 -6.37 -7.44 5.92
CA SER A 77 -6.39 -6.45 7.01
C SER A 77 -5.22 -5.47 6.93
N LEU A 78 -4.18 -5.83 6.17
CA LEU A 78 -2.98 -5.02 5.99
C LEU A 78 -2.48 -5.09 4.55
N GLY A 79 -2.43 -3.94 3.89
CA GLY A 79 -1.67 -3.76 2.65
C GLY A 79 -0.20 -3.52 2.98
N VAL A 80 0.71 -4.15 2.25
CA VAL A 80 2.15 -3.92 2.36
C VAL A 80 2.75 -3.58 1.00
N THR A 81 3.75 -2.72 0.95
CA THR A 81 4.47 -2.40 -0.30
C THR A 81 5.94 -2.09 0.01
N LEU A 82 6.80 -2.30 -0.98
CA LEU A 82 8.22 -1.99 -0.91
C LEU A 82 8.52 -0.86 -1.87
N VAL A 83 9.06 0.25 -1.36
CA VAL A 83 9.36 1.44 -2.14
C VAL A 83 10.86 1.71 -2.09
N ASP A 84 11.45 1.94 -3.26
CA ASP A 84 12.84 2.37 -3.34
C ASP A 84 12.94 3.81 -2.80
N PRO A 85 13.84 4.08 -1.83
CA PRO A 85 14.00 5.40 -1.22
C PRO A 85 14.39 6.51 -2.20
N SER A 86 14.94 6.17 -3.37
CA SER A 86 15.23 7.14 -4.44
C SER A 86 13.97 7.68 -5.13
N HIS A 87 12.85 6.95 -5.08
CA HIS A 87 11.56 7.38 -5.65
C HIS A 87 10.77 8.28 -4.69
N GLY A 88 11.32 9.48 -4.41
CA GLY A 88 10.75 10.42 -3.45
C GLY A 88 9.29 10.82 -3.71
N ALA A 89 8.89 10.94 -4.97
CA ALA A 89 7.50 11.25 -5.35
C ALA A 89 6.52 10.12 -4.99
N ALA A 90 6.91 8.87 -5.22
CA ALA A 90 6.10 7.71 -4.84
C ALA A 90 5.96 7.64 -3.31
N ARG A 91 7.07 7.81 -2.58
CA ARG A 91 7.05 7.83 -1.11
C ARG A 91 6.12 8.92 -0.56
N ALA A 92 6.24 10.15 -1.05
CA ALA A 92 5.39 11.25 -0.62
C ALA A 92 3.89 10.97 -0.91
N ALA A 93 3.59 10.33 -2.04
CA ALA A 93 2.22 9.91 -2.36
C ALA A 93 1.71 8.85 -1.38
N PHE A 94 2.50 7.80 -1.11
CA PHE A 94 2.14 6.76 -0.14
C PHE A 94 1.92 7.34 1.26
N GLU A 95 2.83 8.19 1.75
CA GLU A 95 2.69 8.87 3.04
C GLU A 95 1.42 9.74 3.09
N ALA A 96 1.13 10.50 2.04
CA ALA A 96 -0.08 11.32 1.93
C ALA A 96 -1.38 10.47 1.89
N TRP A 97 -1.29 9.21 1.47
CA TRP A 97 -2.42 8.27 1.47
C TRP A 97 -2.54 7.48 2.77
N GLY A 98 -1.69 7.77 3.77
CA GLY A 98 -1.75 7.15 5.10
C GLY A 98 -0.92 5.88 5.23
N TRP A 99 -0.10 5.53 4.24
CA TRP A 99 0.87 4.46 4.40
C TRP A 99 1.92 4.84 5.42
N GLN A 100 2.29 3.90 6.28
CA GLN A 100 3.25 4.10 7.36
C GLN A 100 4.48 3.25 7.09
N GLU A 101 5.67 3.86 7.18
CA GLU A 101 6.93 3.11 7.13
C GLU A 101 7.09 2.28 8.40
N VAL A 102 7.40 1.00 8.23
CA VAL A 102 7.62 0.06 9.34
C VAL A 102 9.06 -0.41 9.45
N GLY A 103 9.87 -0.16 8.43
CA GLY A 103 11.28 -0.51 8.42
C GLY A 103 11.83 -0.61 7.00
N GLN A 104 12.99 -1.24 6.89
CA GLN A 104 13.71 -1.41 5.63
C GLN A 104 13.90 -2.89 5.34
N VAL A 105 13.86 -3.25 4.06
CA VAL A 105 14.10 -4.61 3.57
C VAL A 105 15.24 -4.55 2.56
N ARG A 106 16.29 -5.32 2.81
CA ARG A 106 17.39 -5.52 1.87
C ARG A 106 17.03 -6.64 0.92
N ARG A 107 16.94 -6.33 -0.37
CA ARG A 107 16.72 -7.33 -1.42
C ARG A 107 17.94 -7.40 -2.34
N SER A 108 18.22 -8.60 -2.84
CA SER A 108 19.20 -8.82 -3.90
C SER A 108 18.49 -8.85 -5.25
N LEU A 109 18.25 -7.69 -5.86
CA LEU A 109 17.60 -7.54 -7.16
C LEU A 109 18.37 -6.50 -7.98
N PRO A 110 18.79 -6.83 -9.21
CA PRO A 110 20.19 -7.08 -9.66
C PRO A 110 21.39 -6.44 -8.90
N GLY A 111 21.17 -5.73 -7.79
CA GLY A 111 22.15 -5.31 -6.80
C GLY A 111 21.52 -5.28 -5.39
N PRO A 112 22.29 -4.98 -4.34
CA PRO A 112 21.74 -4.79 -3.01
C PRO A 112 20.93 -3.50 -2.97
N THR A 113 19.61 -3.61 -3.03
CA THR A 113 18.70 -2.46 -2.91
C THR A 113 18.05 -2.49 -1.53
N VAL A 114 18.20 -1.39 -0.81
CA VAL A 114 17.48 -1.14 0.43
C VAL A 114 16.13 -0.54 0.07
N LEU A 115 15.07 -1.30 0.28
CA LEU A 115 13.70 -0.85 0.07
C LEU A 115 13.08 -0.47 1.41
N ARG A 116 12.22 0.54 1.43
CA ARG A 116 11.40 0.86 2.60
C ARG A 116 10.14 0.03 2.55
N ALA A 117 9.82 -0.64 3.65
CA ALA A 117 8.56 -1.34 3.82
C ALA A 117 7.53 -0.36 4.36
N LEU A 118 6.45 -0.17 3.61
CA LEU A 118 5.31 0.62 4.03
C LEU A 118 4.09 -0.28 4.21
N VAL A 119 3.26 0.05 5.18
CA VAL A 119 2.02 -0.66 5.46
C VAL A 119 0.83 0.28 5.49
N LEU A 120 -0.32 -0.21 5.02
CA LEU A 120 -1.60 0.44 5.11
C LEU A 120 -2.56 -0.45 5.89
N ARG A 121 -3.04 0.04 7.03
CA ARG A 121 -4.08 -0.65 7.80
C ARG A 121 -5.41 -0.46 7.11
N LEU A 122 -5.98 -1.56 6.64
CA LEU A 122 -7.32 -1.58 6.11
C LEU A 122 -8.21 -1.76 7.34
N GLY A 123 -8.83 -0.66 7.77
CA GLY A 123 -9.86 -0.75 8.81
C GLY A 123 -10.88 -1.80 8.37
N GLN A 124 -11.31 -2.66 9.30
CA GLN A 124 -12.48 -3.51 9.07
C GLN A 124 -13.57 -2.58 8.53
N ARG A 125 -13.93 -2.67 7.24
CA ARG A 125 -15.14 -2.03 6.76
C ARG A 125 -16.27 -2.81 7.41
N THR A 126 -16.61 -2.44 8.65
CA THR A 126 -17.93 -2.74 9.18
C THR A 126 -18.91 -2.22 8.14
N ALA A 127 -19.90 -3.04 7.78
CA ALA A 127 -20.86 -2.82 6.70
C ALA A 127 -21.71 -1.53 6.81
N GLU A 128 -21.36 -0.62 7.72
CA GLU A 128 -22.06 0.64 7.98
C GLU A 128 -21.45 1.87 7.28
N HIS A 129 -20.23 1.82 6.71
CA HIS A 129 -19.63 2.99 6.02
C HIS A 129 -18.77 2.61 4.81
N PRO A 130 -19.29 2.67 3.57
CA PRO A 130 -18.49 2.44 2.36
C PRO A 130 -17.49 3.59 2.06
N ASP A 131 -17.72 4.79 2.59
CA ASP A 131 -16.84 5.96 2.41
C ASP A 131 -16.12 6.32 3.72
N GLY A 132 -15.06 5.59 4.03
CA GLY A 132 -14.15 5.90 5.15
C GLY A 132 -13.22 7.06 4.83
N LEU A 133 -13.75 8.29 4.75
CA LEU A 133 -12.97 9.53 4.84
C LEU A 133 -13.68 10.48 5.81
N ALA A 134 -13.49 10.28 7.11
CA ALA A 134 -13.76 11.31 8.09
C ALA A 134 -12.74 12.44 7.88
N HIS A 135 -13.12 13.40 7.05
CA HIS A 135 -12.47 14.69 6.92
C HIS A 135 -12.69 15.46 8.22
N ASN A 136 -11.66 15.52 9.07
CA ASN A 136 -11.65 16.41 10.21
C ASN A 136 -11.52 17.86 9.72
N ALA A 137 -12.63 18.46 9.29
CA ALA A 137 -12.74 19.90 9.08
C ALA A 137 -12.64 20.60 10.44
N ARG A 138 -11.41 20.85 10.91
CA ARG A 138 -11.16 21.91 11.88
C ARG A 138 -11.16 23.25 11.15
N THR A 139 -12.34 23.82 10.97
CA THR A 139 -12.51 25.26 10.83
C THR A 139 -13.14 25.77 12.12
N GLN A 140 -12.29 26.05 13.12
CA GLN A 140 -12.69 26.96 14.20
C GLN A 140 -12.25 28.37 13.83
N ARG A 141 -13.25 29.17 13.47
CA ARG A 141 -13.26 30.62 13.42
C ARG A 141 -13.93 31.11 14.71
N SER A 142 -13.19 31.87 15.50
CA SER A 142 -13.62 32.66 16.67
C SER A 142 -12.49 33.68 16.87
N GLU A 143 -12.65 34.99 16.99
CA GLU A 143 -13.74 35.97 16.97
C GLU A 143 -13.14 37.28 16.41
#